data_AF-A0A3M0WKT9-F1
#
_entry.id   AF-A0A3M0WKT9-F1
#
_cell.length_a   1.000
_cell.length_b   1.000
_cell.length_c   1.000
_cell.angle_alpha   90.00
_cell.angle_beta   90.00
_cell.angle_gamma   90.00
#
_symmetry.space_group_name_H-M   'P 1'
#
loop_
_entity.id
_entity.type
_entity.pdbx_description
1 polymer ?
#
loop_
_entity_poly.entity_id
_entity_poly.type
_entity_poly.pdbx_seq_one_letter_code
_entity_poly.pdbx_strand_id
1 'polypeptide(L)'
;MEKKRILEAVFIFLFSFFILSANIGGLYIYSLDEAKNSECAREMLERGDLIVPTFNYELRTDKPPLHYYFMMLSYKTFGVNEFSARFFSSFFGSLLVLMTFLFAKRYFGFYTAFFSVLSLLSSVHFSIQFHMAVPDPYLIFWINASLFSFYVWFKEKKNIFLYGFYIFTGLGILTKGPVAIVLPGLIVVAFLFLTKNLNLLKQMKILKGILLTLFISLPWYIA
;
A
#
# COMPACT_ATOMS: atom_id res chain seq x y z
N MET A 1 -15.46 23.62 -12.26
CA MET A 1 -14.83 22.33 -12.64
C MET A 1 -14.14 21.62 -11.47
N GLU A 2 -13.40 22.34 -10.62
CA GLU A 2 -12.64 21.75 -9.51
C GLU A 2 -13.53 21.08 -8.44
N LYS A 3 -14.61 21.75 -8.01
CA LYS A 3 -15.60 21.17 -7.08
C LYS A 3 -16.15 19.81 -7.54
N LYS A 4 -16.47 19.68 -8.84
CA LYS A 4 -16.96 18.42 -9.43
C LYS A 4 -15.91 17.31 -9.33
N ARG A 5 -14.63 17.61 -9.58
CA ARG A 5 -13.53 16.63 -9.45
C ARG A 5 -13.34 16.15 -8.01
N ILE A 6 -13.45 17.06 -7.05
CA ILE A 6 -13.36 16.72 -5.62
C ILE A 6 -14.53 15.80 -5.23
N LEU A 7 -15.75 16.16 -5.61
CA LEU A 7 -16.94 15.34 -5.33
C LEU A 7 -16.83 13.93 -5.93
N GLU A 8 -16.34 13.81 -7.17
CA GLU A 8 -16.10 12.50 -7.79
C GLU A 8 -15.05 11.68 -7.02
N ALA A 9 -13.93 12.28 -6.63
CA ALA A 9 -12.89 11.59 -5.86
C ALA A 9 -13.41 11.12 -4.50
N VAL A 10 -14.13 12.00 -3.78
CA VAL A 10 -14.77 11.67 -2.50
C VAL A 10 -15.78 10.55 -2.68
N PHE A 11 -16.62 10.62 -3.71
CA PHE A 11 -17.60 9.57 -4.00
C PHE A 11 -16.92 8.22 -4.26
N ILE A 12 -15.91 8.16 -5.12
CA ILE A 12 -15.18 6.92 -5.43
C ILE A 12 -14.55 6.34 -4.16
N PHE A 13 -13.93 7.19 -3.33
CA PHE A 13 -13.34 6.75 -2.07
C PHE A 13 -14.41 6.19 -1.13
N LEU A 14 -15.47 6.95 -0.83
CA LEU A 14 -16.51 6.54 0.11
C LEU A 14 -17.27 5.29 -0.37
N PHE A 15 -17.58 5.20 -1.66
CA PHE A 15 -18.25 4.05 -2.24
C PHE A 15 -17.38 2.79 -2.16
N SER A 16 -16.10 2.90 -2.54
CA SER A 16 -15.18 1.77 -2.42
C SER A 16 -14.91 1.37 -0.97
N PHE A 17 -14.84 2.34 -0.05
CA PHE A 17 -14.70 2.08 1.38
C PHE A 17 -15.90 1.35 1.94
N PHE A 18 -17.12 1.81 1.64
CA PHE A 18 -18.34 1.13 2.03
C PHE A 18 -18.34 -0.35 1.59
N ILE A 19 -17.94 -0.64 0.35
CA ILE A 19 -17.86 -2.02 -0.16
C ILE A 19 -16.78 -2.81 0.56
N LEU A 20 -15.56 -2.27 0.68
CA LEU A 20 -14.41 -2.99 1.21
C LEU A 20 -14.41 -3.10 2.74
N SER A 21 -15.21 -2.30 3.45
CA SER A 21 -15.39 -2.39 4.90
C SER A 21 -16.66 -3.15 5.29
N ALA A 22 -17.49 -3.56 4.32
CA ALA A 22 -18.75 -4.23 4.59
C ALA A 22 -18.52 -5.55 5.35
N ASN A 23 -19.08 -5.66 6.55
CA ASN A 23 -18.98 -6.85 7.40
C ASN A 23 -17.53 -7.30 7.71
N ILE A 24 -16.55 -6.38 7.67
CA ILE A 24 -15.13 -6.73 7.83
C ILE A 24 -14.76 -7.31 9.21
N GLY A 25 -15.54 -6.96 10.24
CA GLY A 25 -15.44 -7.53 11.59
C GLY A 25 -16.40 -8.70 11.86
N GLY A 26 -17.20 -9.14 10.88
CA GLY A 26 -18.25 -10.14 11.10
C GLY A 26 -17.74 -11.58 11.23
N LEU A 27 -16.53 -11.85 10.74
CA LEU A 27 -15.87 -13.15 10.87
C LEU A 27 -14.75 -13.04 11.92
N TYR A 28 -14.64 -14.07 12.77
CA TYR A 28 -13.48 -14.24 13.64
C TYR A 28 -12.18 -14.29 12.82
N ILE A 29 -11.05 -14.05 13.49
CA ILE A 29 -9.74 -14.31 12.91
C ILE A 29 -9.52 -15.83 12.85
N TYR A 30 -9.61 -16.41 11.66
CA TYR A 30 -9.47 -17.85 11.44
C TYR A 30 -8.19 -18.24 10.71
N SER A 31 -7.56 -17.30 10.00
CA SER A 31 -6.29 -17.53 9.31
C SER A 31 -5.12 -17.38 10.28
N LEU A 32 -4.18 -18.32 10.23
CA LEU A 32 -2.94 -18.25 11.01
C LEU A 32 -2.15 -16.97 10.73
N ASP A 33 -2.15 -16.51 9.48
CA ASP A 33 -1.43 -15.29 9.11
C ASP A 33 -2.11 -14.04 9.70
N GLU A 34 -3.44 -14.00 9.74
CA GLU A 34 -4.16 -12.91 10.41
C GLU A 34 -3.89 -12.94 11.92
N ALA A 35 -3.97 -14.11 12.55
CA ALA A 35 -3.71 -14.28 13.98
C ALA A 35 -2.31 -13.79 14.35
N LYS A 36 -1.28 -14.22 13.62
CA LYS A 36 0.11 -13.81 13.85
C LYS A 36 0.31 -12.30 13.72
N ASN A 37 -0.36 -11.64 12.77
CA ASN A 37 -0.15 -10.22 12.55
C ASN A 37 -0.96 -9.35 13.51
N SER A 38 -2.22 -9.69 13.74
CA SER A 38 -3.10 -9.00 14.67
C SER A 38 -2.60 -9.10 16.12
N GLU A 39 -2.19 -10.30 16.55
CA GLU A 39 -1.65 -10.50 17.90
C GLU A 39 -0.31 -9.78 18.07
N CYS A 40 0.56 -9.82 17.06
CA CYS A 40 1.80 -9.04 17.10
C CYS A 40 1.55 -7.55 17.28
N ALA A 41 0.60 -6.97 16.53
CA ALA A 41 0.24 -5.57 16.70
C ALA A 41 -0.36 -5.28 18.10
N ARG A 42 -1.13 -6.24 18.66
CA ARG A 42 -1.68 -6.13 20.01
C ARG A 42 -0.58 -6.14 21.08
N GLU A 43 0.35 -7.08 21.01
CA GLU A 43 1.47 -7.20 21.95
C GLU A 43 2.42 -5.99 21.87
N MET A 44 2.73 -5.52 20.67
CA MET A 44 3.52 -4.29 20.47
C MET A 44 2.82 -3.07 21.09
N LEU A 45 1.49 -2.98 20.95
CA LEU A 45 0.69 -1.92 21.57
C LEU A 45 0.68 -2.02 23.10
N GLU A 46 0.48 -3.22 23.64
CA GLU A 46 0.49 -3.49 25.09
C GLU A 46 1.84 -3.11 25.72
N ARG A 47 2.94 -3.51 25.07
CA ARG A 47 4.31 -3.26 25.55
C ARG A 47 4.79 -1.83 25.33
N GLY A 48 4.14 -1.07 24.45
CA GLY A 48 4.62 0.23 24.00
C GLY A 48 5.92 0.18 23.18
N ASP A 49 6.27 -1.01 22.66
CA ASP A 49 7.48 -1.24 21.87
C ASP A 49 7.13 -1.21 20.37
N LEU A 50 7.68 -0.21 19.66
CA LEU A 50 7.47 -0.03 18.23
C LEU A 50 8.54 -0.71 17.37
N ILE A 51 9.58 -1.25 17.98
CA ILE A 51 10.73 -1.82 17.28
C ILE A 51 10.60 -3.33 17.20
N VAL A 52 10.41 -4.03 18.32
CA VAL A 52 10.52 -5.50 18.37
C VAL A 52 9.16 -6.18 18.23
N PRO A 53 8.86 -6.82 17.08
CA PRO A 53 7.63 -7.57 16.89
C PRO A 53 7.68 -8.86 17.71
N THR A 54 6.57 -9.22 18.35
CA THR A 54 6.43 -10.46 19.11
C THR A 54 5.19 -11.23 18.73
N PHE A 55 5.17 -12.54 18.99
CA PHE A 55 3.98 -13.38 18.87
C PHE A 55 4.02 -14.44 19.95
N ASN A 56 2.97 -14.52 20.76
CA ASN A 56 2.98 -15.21 22.05
C ASN A 56 4.14 -14.74 22.94
N TYR A 57 4.43 -13.43 22.89
CA TYR A 57 5.52 -12.78 23.62
C TYR A 57 6.94 -13.28 23.28
N GLU A 58 7.09 -14.07 22.21
CA GLU A 58 8.39 -14.48 21.67
C GLU A 58 8.78 -13.62 20.46
N LEU A 59 10.09 -13.49 20.21
CA LEU A 59 10.61 -12.70 19.10
C LEU A 59 10.07 -13.18 17.74
N ARG A 60 9.50 -12.26 16.96
CA ARG A 60 8.99 -12.52 15.61
C ARG A 60 9.78 -11.73 14.57
N THR A 61 10.52 -12.42 13.72
CA THR A 61 11.38 -11.81 12.67
C THR A 61 10.78 -11.88 11.26
N ASP A 62 9.51 -12.29 11.13
CA ASP A 62 8.91 -12.63 9.84
C ASP A 62 8.66 -11.43 8.92
N LYS A 63 8.32 -10.27 9.50
CA LYS A 63 7.83 -9.09 8.79
C LYS A 63 8.34 -7.77 9.39
N PRO A 64 8.65 -6.77 8.55
CA PRO A 64 8.85 -5.39 8.97
C PRO A 64 7.56 -4.75 9.52
N PRO A 65 7.60 -3.56 10.14
CA PRO A 65 6.59 -3.19 11.15
C PRO A 65 5.46 -2.30 10.64
N LEU A 66 5.48 -1.82 9.39
CA LEU A 66 4.61 -0.72 8.97
C LEU A 66 3.12 -1.09 9.05
N HIS A 67 2.74 -2.32 8.70
CA HIS A 67 1.35 -2.76 8.84
C HIS A 67 0.94 -2.90 10.32
N TYR A 68 1.86 -3.27 11.21
CA TYR A 68 1.61 -3.26 12.66
C TYR A 68 1.29 -1.85 13.15
N TYR A 69 2.01 -0.82 12.69
CA TYR A 69 1.72 0.57 13.09
C TYR A 69 0.32 1.02 12.70
N PHE A 70 -0.17 0.62 11.53
CA PHE A 70 -1.55 0.87 11.12
C PHE A 70 -2.55 0.09 12.00
N MET A 71 -2.31 -1.19 12.25
CA MET A 71 -3.17 -1.99 13.15
C MET A 71 -3.21 -1.40 14.57
N MET A 72 -2.06 -1.03 15.14
CA MET A 72 -1.94 -0.38 16.45
C MET A 72 -2.71 0.94 16.51
N LEU A 73 -2.65 1.75 15.44
CA LEU A 73 -3.43 2.97 15.35
C LEU A 73 -4.94 2.67 15.40
N SER A 74 -5.38 1.62 14.69
CA SER A 74 -6.78 1.20 14.70
C SER A 74 -7.22 0.66 16.07
N TYR A 75 -6.37 -0.14 16.72
CA TYR A 75 -6.63 -0.64 18.08
C TYR A 75 -6.76 0.48 19.11
N LYS A 76 -5.95 1.53 18.99
CA LYS A 76 -6.08 2.72 19.86
C LYS A 76 -7.41 3.46 19.67
N THR A 77 -8.00 3.42 18.47
CA THR A 77 -9.24 4.16 18.16
C THR A 77 -10.51 3.35 18.35
N PHE A 78 -10.48 2.04 18.07
CA PHE A 78 -11.67 1.18 18.01
C PHE A 78 -11.60 -0.03 18.95
N GLY A 79 -10.52 -0.16 19.73
CA GLY A 79 -10.28 -1.31 20.59
C GLY A 79 -9.68 -2.51 19.85
N VAL A 80 -9.27 -3.52 20.59
CA VAL A 80 -8.71 -4.76 20.02
C VAL A 80 -9.86 -5.68 19.63
N ASN A 81 -10.10 -5.81 18.33
CA ASN A 81 -11.10 -6.69 17.72
C ASN A 81 -10.79 -6.90 16.22
N GLU A 82 -11.55 -7.78 15.57
CA GLU A 82 -11.38 -8.19 14.18
C GLU A 82 -11.58 -7.03 13.20
N PHE A 83 -12.58 -6.17 13.46
CA PHE A 83 -12.79 -4.97 12.66
C PHE A 83 -11.55 -4.09 12.63
N SER A 84 -10.98 -3.83 13.80
CA SER A 84 -9.83 -2.93 13.95
C SER A 84 -8.55 -3.52 13.34
N ALA A 85 -8.37 -4.84 13.43
CA ALA A 85 -7.25 -5.55 12.80
C ALA A 85 -7.25 -5.39 11.27
N ARG A 86 -8.44 -5.28 10.66
CA ARG A 86 -8.66 -5.24 9.20
C ARG A 86 -8.99 -3.85 8.66
N PHE A 87 -9.29 -2.88 9.53
CA PHE A 87 -9.75 -1.54 9.15
C PHE A 87 -8.84 -0.85 8.14
N PHE A 88 -7.52 -0.85 8.40
CA PHE A 88 -6.59 -0.21 7.47
C PHE A 88 -6.40 -1.00 6.19
N SER A 89 -6.61 -2.31 6.18
CA SER A 89 -6.63 -3.09 4.94
C SER A 89 -7.69 -2.53 4.00
N SER A 90 -8.95 -2.43 4.43
CA SER A 90 -10.02 -1.88 3.58
C SER A 90 -9.79 -0.43 3.19
N PHE A 91 -9.29 0.39 4.12
CA PHE A 91 -8.92 1.79 3.84
C PHE A 91 -7.86 1.91 2.74
N PHE A 92 -6.78 1.13 2.79
CA PHE A 92 -5.75 1.10 1.75
C PHE A 92 -6.28 0.56 0.42
N GLY A 93 -7.23 -0.38 0.46
CA GLY A 93 -7.98 -0.83 -0.72
C GLY A 93 -8.78 0.30 -1.37
N SER A 94 -9.48 1.10 -0.58
CA SER A 94 -10.23 2.27 -1.08
C SER A 94 -9.31 3.35 -1.65
N LEU A 95 -8.17 3.59 -1.00
CA LEU A 95 -7.14 4.48 -1.54
C LEU A 95 -6.59 3.96 -2.88
N LEU A 96 -6.37 2.65 -3.01
CA LEU A 96 -5.91 2.04 -4.27
C LEU A 96 -6.96 2.21 -5.37
N VAL A 97 -8.24 2.00 -5.07
CA VAL A 97 -9.34 2.21 -6.01
C VAL A 97 -9.39 3.67 -6.46
N LEU A 98 -9.35 4.63 -5.53
CA LEU A 98 -9.30 6.05 -5.84
C LEU A 98 -8.07 6.39 -6.71
N MET A 99 -6.90 5.91 -6.31
CA MET A 99 -5.66 6.17 -7.03
C MET A 99 -5.71 5.62 -8.46
N THR A 100 -6.27 4.43 -8.65
CA THR A 100 -6.49 3.82 -9.97
C THR A 100 -7.45 4.65 -10.81
N PHE A 101 -8.57 5.12 -10.24
CA PHE A 101 -9.51 6.00 -10.92
C PHE A 101 -8.82 7.29 -11.40
N LEU A 102 -8.10 7.97 -10.50
CA LEU A 102 -7.42 9.23 -10.82
C LEU A 102 -6.34 9.04 -11.89
N PHE A 103 -5.55 7.96 -11.78
CA PHE A 103 -4.52 7.62 -12.76
C PHE A 103 -5.12 7.32 -14.13
N ALA A 104 -6.13 6.44 -14.19
CA ALA A 104 -6.79 6.08 -15.44
C ALA A 104 -7.48 7.28 -16.07
N LYS A 105 -8.14 8.13 -15.27
CA LYS A 105 -8.82 9.33 -15.77
C LYS A 105 -7.84 10.32 -16.37
N ARG A 106 -6.65 10.47 -15.79
CA ARG A 106 -5.59 11.38 -16.26
C ARG A 106 -5.10 11.04 -17.67
N TYR A 107 -5.03 9.76 -18.02
CA TYR A 107 -4.40 9.31 -19.27
C TYR A 107 -5.37 8.71 -20.30
N PHE A 108 -6.55 8.23 -19.86
CA PHE A 108 -7.48 7.48 -20.72
C PHE A 108 -8.92 8.01 -20.66
N GLY A 109 -9.21 9.00 -19.81
CA GLY A 109 -10.53 9.61 -19.70
C GLY A 109 -11.48 8.92 -18.69
N PHE A 110 -12.67 9.50 -18.52
CA PHE A 110 -13.59 9.14 -17.44
C PHE A 110 -14.13 7.70 -17.53
N TYR A 111 -14.60 7.29 -18.70
CA TYR A 111 -15.23 5.96 -18.85
C TYR A 111 -14.23 4.83 -18.59
N THR A 112 -13.00 4.94 -19.12
CA THR A 112 -11.94 3.97 -18.82
C THR A 112 -11.62 3.93 -17.32
N ALA A 113 -11.56 5.09 -16.66
CA ALA A 113 -11.34 5.14 -15.22
C ALA A 113 -12.46 4.46 -14.43
N PHE A 114 -13.72 4.75 -14.79
CA PHE A 114 -14.90 4.18 -14.16
C PHE A 114 -14.94 2.66 -14.31
N PHE A 115 -14.76 2.12 -15.52
CA PHE A 115 -14.75 0.67 -15.74
C PHE A 115 -13.53 -0.02 -15.12
N SER A 116 -12.38 0.66 -15.03
CA SER A 116 -11.20 0.10 -14.35
C SER A 116 -11.46 -0.15 -12.86
N VAL A 117 -12.06 0.83 -12.16
CA VAL A 117 -12.39 0.65 -10.74
C VAL A 117 -13.56 -0.29 -10.51
N LEU A 118 -14.54 -0.32 -11.42
CA LEU A 118 -15.63 -1.29 -11.36
C LEU A 118 -15.08 -2.73 -11.49
N SER A 119 -14.12 -2.95 -12.41
CA SER A 119 -13.46 -4.25 -12.57
C SER A 119 -12.62 -4.65 -11.35
N LEU A 120 -12.00 -3.69 -10.64
CA LEU A 120 -11.28 -3.99 -9.40
C LEU A 120 -12.24 -4.37 -8.28
N LEU A 121 -13.31 -3.59 -8.10
CA LEU A 121 -14.30 -3.83 -7.05
C LEU A 121 -15.12 -5.12 -7.27
N SER A 122 -15.28 -5.57 -8.51
CA SER A 122 -15.93 -6.85 -8.82
C SER A 122 -15.00 -8.06 -8.69
N SER A 123 -13.69 -7.85 -8.47
CA SER A 123 -12.73 -8.93 -8.28
C SER A 123 -12.87 -9.55 -6.89
N VAL A 124 -13.24 -10.83 -6.85
CA VAL A 124 -13.36 -11.59 -5.60
C VAL A 124 -12.04 -11.61 -4.84
N HIS A 125 -10.91 -11.83 -5.54
CA HIS A 125 -9.61 -11.87 -4.89
C HIS A 125 -9.20 -10.50 -4.33
N PHE A 126 -9.52 -9.40 -5.03
CA PHE A 126 -9.29 -8.06 -4.51
C PHE A 126 -10.07 -7.84 -3.21
N SER A 127 -11.36 -8.20 -3.21
CA SER A 127 -12.20 -8.11 -2.02
C SER A 127 -11.62 -8.91 -0.85
N ILE A 128 -11.32 -10.21 -1.07
CA ILE A 128 -10.72 -11.07 -0.03
C ILE A 128 -9.45 -10.43 0.52
N GLN A 129 -8.54 -10.00 -0.36
CA GLN A 129 -7.24 -9.50 0.06
C GLN A 129 -7.36 -8.28 0.97
N PHE A 130 -8.24 -7.33 0.63
CA PHE A 130 -8.46 -6.11 1.40
C PHE A 130 -9.37 -6.29 2.64
N HIS A 131 -9.87 -7.51 2.88
CA HIS A 131 -10.54 -7.90 4.13
C HIS A 131 -9.61 -8.63 5.11
N MET A 132 -8.34 -8.85 4.77
CA MET A 132 -7.41 -9.63 5.61
C MET A 132 -6.52 -8.73 6.47
N ALA A 133 -6.29 -9.10 7.72
CA ALA A 133 -5.33 -8.50 8.64
C ALA A 133 -3.89 -9.01 8.40
N VAL A 134 -3.36 -8.76 7.21
CA VAL A 134 -2.03 -9.21 6.76
C VAL A 134 -1.25 -8.05 6.13
N PRO A 135 0.08 -8.16 5.88
CA PRO A 135 0.84 -7.07 5.25
C PRO A 135 0.49 -6.80 3.77
N ASP A 136 -0.12 -7.76 3.08
CA ASP A 136 -0.35 -7.72 1.62
C ASP A 136 -1.17 -6.52 1.12
N PRO A 137 -2.31 -6.12 1.73
CA PRO A 137 -3.05 -4.91 1.36
C PRO A 137 -2.19 -3.65 1.23
N TYR A 138 -1.33 -3.42 2.22
CA TYR A 138 -0.44 -2.28 2.28
C TYR A 138 0.63 -2.38 1.18
N LEU A 139 1.21 -3.57 0.98
CA LEU A 139 2.21 -3.79 -0.07
C LEU A 139 1.61 -3.55 -1.46
N ILE A 140 0.41 -4.06 -1.73
CA ILE A 140 -0.28 -3.88 -3.01
C ILE A 140 -0.48 -2.39 -3.27
N PHE A 141 -0.92 -1.62 -2.27
CA PHE A 141 -1.05 -0.18 -2.41
C PHE A 141 0.29 0.49 -2.71
N TRP A 142 1.34 0.23 -1.92
CA TRP A 142 2.64 0.87 -2.08
C TRP A 142 3.31 0.55 -3.42
N ILE A 143 3.22 -0.70 -3.89
CA ILE A 143 3.72 -1.09 -5.21
C ILE A 143 2.98 -0.34 -6.32
N ASN A 144 1.65 -0.27 -6.27
CA ASN A 144 0.88 0.45 -7.28
C ASN A 144 1.14 1.95 -7.24
N ALA A 145 1.25 2.55 -6.05
CA ALA A 145 1.58 3.96 -5.88
C ALA A 145 2.98 4.27 -6.44
N SER A 146 3.94 3.38 -6.20
CA SER A 146 5.28 3.44 -6.79
C SER A 146 5.22 3.41 -8.32
N LEU A 147 4.58 2.39 -8.90
CA LEU A 147 4.49 2.21 -10.36
C LEU A 147 3.74 3.34 -11.08
N PHE A 148 2.61 3.81 -10.51
CA PHE A 148 1.88 4.94 -11.07
C PHE A 148 2.71 6.23 -11.01
N SER A 149 3.44 6.45 -9.91
CA SER A 149 4.34 7.59 -9.79
C SER A 149 5.47 7.51 -10.82
N PHE A 150 6.07 6.33 -11.01
CA PHE A 150 7.04 6.12 -12.08
C PHE A 150 6.45 6.44 -13.47
N TYR A 151 5.25 5.93 -13.78
CA TYR A 151 4.64 6.16 -15.09
C TYR A 151 4.29 7.63 -15.32
N VAL A 152 3.78 8.33 -14.31
CA VAL A 152 3.52 9.77 -14.38
C VAL A 152 4.82 10.54 -14.60
N TRP A 153 5.89 10.19 -13.87
CA TRP A 153 7.22 10.77 -14.13
C TRP A 153 7.69 10.46 -15.55
N PHE A 154 7.52 9.24 -16.03
CA PHE A 154 7.92 8.83 -17.38
C PHE A 154 7.24 9.70 -18.44
N LYS A 155 5.94 10.00 -18.29
CA LYS A 155 5.16 10.83 -19.22
C LYS A 155 5.39 12.33 -19.07
N GLU A 156 5.50 12.84 -17.84
CA GLU A 156 5.49 14.30 -17.58
C GLU A 156 6.83 14.88 -17.15
N LYS A 157 7.83 14.03 -16.87
CA LYS A 157 9.18 14.41 -16.44
C LYS A 157 9.24 15.27 -15.17
N LYS A 158 8.16 15.29 -14.38
CA LYS A 158 8.11 16.01 -13.09
C LYS A 158 8.74 15.17 -11.99
N ASN A 159 9.84 15.66 -11.42
CA ASN A 159 10.63 14.93 -10.41
C ASN A 159 9.87 14.58 -9.13
N ILE A 160 8.78 15.27 -8.80
CA ILE A 160 7.96 14.94 -7.63
C ILE A 160 7.44 13.49 -7.70
N PHE A 161 7.06 13.00 -8.88
CA PHE A 161 6.59 11.63 -9.05
C PHE A 161 7.74 10.61 -9.07
N LEU A 162 8.95 11.03 -9.47
CA LEU A 162 10.13 10.18 -9.32
C LEU A 162 10.49 9.98 -7.85
N TYR A 163 10.43 11.05 -7.04
CA TYR A 163 10.59 10.92 -5.59
C TYR A 163 9.45 10.10 -4.97
N GLY A 164 8.22 10.26 -5.45
CA GLY A 164 7.09 9.40 -5.10
C GLY A 164 7.38 7.91 -5.30
N PHE A 165 7.92 7.53 -6.46
CA PHE A 165 8.35 6.14 -6.73
C PHE A 165 9.30 5.60 -5.64
N TYR A 166 10.33 6.37 -5.27
CA TYR A 166 11.29 5.95 -4.24
C TYR A 166 10.71 5.91 -2.83
N ILE A 167 9.84 6.88 -2.47
CA ILE A 167 9.18 6.94 -1.17
C ILE A 167 8.24 5.74 -0.99
N PHE A 168 7.37 5.50 -1.96
CA PHE A 168 6.42 4.37 -1.89
C PHE A 168 7.13 3.02 -1.93
N THR A 169 8.25 2.92 -2.65
CA THR A 169 9.11 1.72 -2.59
C THR A 169 9.67 1.50 -1.18
N GLY A 170 10.16 2.55 -0.52
CA GLY A 170 10.65 2.47 0.87
C GLY A 170 9.57 2.06 1.87
N LEU A 171 8.36 2.61 1.73
CA LEU A 171 7.21 2.22 2.55
C LEU A 171 6.82 0.75 2.30
N GLY A 172 6.84 0.29 1.04
CA GLY A 172 6.64 -1.13 0.74
C GLY A 172 7.68 -2.05 1.38
N ILE A 173 8.96 -1.62 1.44
CA ILE A 173 10.02 -2.38 2.12
C ILE A 173 9.72 -2.48 3.62
N LEU A 174 9.23 -1.41 4.26
CA LEU A 174 8.78 -1.44 5.66
C LEU A 174 7.50 -2.24 5.90
N THR A 175 6.81 -2.68 4.85
CA THR A 175 5.65 -3.56 4.97
C THR A 175 6.01 -5.04 4.82
N LYS A 176 6.75 -5.40 3.77
CA LYS A 176 6.99 -6.82 3.43
C LYS A 176 8.42 -7.13 2.97
N GLY A 177 9.35 -6.22 3.21
CA GLY A 177 10.77 -6.41 2.92
C GLY A 177 11.13 -6.26 1.43
N PRO A 178 12.17 -6.97 0.95
CA PRO A 178 12.82 -6.66 -0.32
C PRO A 178 11.96 -6.88 -1.56
N VAL A 179 10.86 -7.65 -1.46
CA VAL A 179 9.91 -7.83 -2.58
C VAL A 179 9.39 -6.49 -3.12
N ALA A 180 9.27 -5.48 -2.26
CA ALA A 180 8.78 -4.15 -2.59
C ALA A 180 9.74 -3.33 -3.47
N ILE A 181 11.04 -3.64 -3.51
CA ILE A 181 11.98 -3.02 -4.45
C ILE A 181 12.20 -3.90 -5.68
N VAL A 182 12.23 -5.23 -5.50
CA VAL A 182 12.45 -6.18 -6.59
C VAL A 182 11.34 -6.08 -7.62
N LEU A 183 10.07 -6.13 -7.22
CA LEU A 183 8.95 -6.14 -8.17
C LEU A 183 8.84 -4.82 -8.96
N PRO A 184 8.72 -3.62 -8.34
CA PRO A 184 8.66 -2.38 -9.10
C PRO A 184 9.92 -2.13 -9.92
N GLY A 185 11.10 -2.47 -9.39
CA GLY A 185 12.37 -2.33 -10.10
C GLY A 185 12.42 -3.17 -11.38
N LEU A 186 12.07 -4.46 -11.29
CA LEU A 186 12.00 -5.35 -12.45
C LEU A 186 10.97 -4.86 -13.48
N ILE A 187 9.78 -4.45 -13.03
CA ILE A 187 8.72 -3.93 -13.92
C ILE A 187 9.22 -2.68 -14.65
N VAL A 188 9.86 -1.74 -13.94
CA VAL A 188 10.40 -0.51 -14.53
C VAL A 188 11.50 -0.81 -15.55
N VAL A 189 12.44 -1.68 -15.22
CA VAL A 189 13.54 -2.06 -16.13
C VAL A 189 12.98 -2.75 -17.38
N ALA A 190 12.08 -3.72 -17.21
CA ALA A 190 11.43 -4.40 -18.32
C ALA A 190 10.63 -3.42 -19.19
N PHE A 191 9.88 -2.50 -18.59
CA PHE A 191 9.14 -1.46 -19.30
C PHE A 191 10.08 -0.55 -20.12
N LEU A 192 11.17 -0.07 -19.54
CA LEU A 192 12.13 0.78 -20.24
C LEU A 192 12.87 0.03 -21.36
N PHE A 193 13.14 -1.26 -21.16
CA PHE A 193 13.70 -2.14 -22.18
C PHE A 193 12.74 -2.30 -23.36
N LEU A 194 11.49 -2.72 -23.09
CA LEU A 194 10.47 -2.97 -24.13
C LEU A 194 10.08 -1.70 -24.89
N THR A 195 10.08 -0.54 -24.22
CA THR A 195 9.80 0.75 -24.86
C THR A 195 11.01 1.41 -25.50
N LYS A 196 12.19 0.76 -25.49
CA LYS A 196 13.47 1.28 -26.01
C LYS A 196 13.90 2.62 -25.38
N ASN A 197 13.54 2.83 -24.11
CA ASN A 197 13.83 4.05 -23.34
C ASN A 197 14.88 3.82 -22.24
N LEU A 198 15.76 2.83 -22.35
CA LEU A 198 16.78 2.53 -21.34
C LEU A 198 17.68 3.73 -20.98
N ASN A 199 17.87 4.67 -21.90
CA ASN A 199 18.60 5.92 -21.64
C ASN A 199 18.01 6.74 -20.48
N LEU A 200 16.72 6.57 -20.18
CA LEU A 200 16.06 7.26 -19.06
C LEU A 200 16.54 6.78 -17.69
N LEU A 201 17.19 5.62 -17.57
CA LEU A 201 17.79 5.17 -16.31
C LEU A 201 18.77 6.22 -15.76
N LYS A 202 19.49 6.93 -16.64
CA LYS A 202 20.40 8.02 -16.27
C LYS A 202 19.67 9.21 -15.63
N GLN A 203 18.40 9.42 -15.99
CA GLN A 203 17.57 10.52 -15.50
C GLN A 203 16.81 10.17 -14.22
N MET A 204 16.79 8.89 -13.82
CA MET A 204 16.07 8.43 -12.63
C MET A 204 16.75 8.84 -11.31
N LYS A 205 17.95 9.44 -11.35
CA LYS A 205 18.68 9.86 -10.12
C LYS A 205 18.83 8.72 -9.12
N ILE A 206 19.16 7.52 -9.62
CA ILE A 206 19.13 6.25 -8.90
C ILE A 206 19.80 6.34 -7.53
N LEU A 207 20.99 6.93 -7.43
CA LEU A 207 21.69 7.07 -6.15
C LEU A 207 20.88 7.87 -5.11
N LYS A 208 20.34 9.04 -5.49
CA LYS A 208 19.49 9.85 -4.59
C LYS A 208 18.20 9.12 -4.22
N GLY A 209 17.63 8.38 -5.17
CA GLY A 209 16.45 7.56 -4.95
C GLY A 209 16.68 6.43 -3.95
N ILE A 210 17.77 5.68 -4.11
CA ILE A 210 18.17 4.62 -3.18
C ILE A 210 18.39 5.19 -1.78
N LEU A 211 19.11 6.32 -1.67
CA LEU A 211 19.31 6.98 -0.37
C LEU A 211 17.98 7.36 0.28
N LEU A 212 17.00 7.83 -0.49
CA LEU A 212 15.66 8.17 0.03
C LEU A 212 14.88 6.92 0.47
N THR A 213 14.92 5.85 -0.32
CA THR A 213 14.30 4.56 0.03
C THR A 213 14.92 3.96 1.29
N LEU A 214 16.26 4.02 1.42
CA LEU A 214 16.98 3.58 2.61
C LEU A 214 16.69 4.48 3.81
N PHE A 215 16.63 5.80 3.64
CA PHE A 215 16.29 6.71 4.73
C PHE A 215 14.92 6.39 5.35
N ILE A 216 13.96 5.94 4.54
CA ILE A 216 12.64 5.53 5.02
C ILE A 216 12.71 4.15 5.68
N SER A 217 13.35 3.18 5.04
CA SER A 217 13.23 1.78 5.44
C SER A 217 14.27 1.30 6.45
N LEU A 218 15.51 1.79 6.31
CA LEU A 218 16.66 1.33 7.11
C LEU A 218 16.54 1.61 8.61
N PRO A 219 15.96 2.72 9.11
CA PRO A 219 15.95 3.03 10.54
C PRO A 219 15.39 1.91 11.42
N TRP A 220 14.38 1.18 10.96
CA TRP A 220 13.83 0.07 11.73
C TRP A 220 14.73 -1.18 11.70
N TYR A 221 15.39 -1.47 10.57
CA TYR A 221 16.28 -2.64 10.47
C TYR A 221 17.56 -2.52 11.30
N ILE A 222 17.94 -1.30 11.70
CA ILE A 222 19.14 -1.02 12.48
C ILE A 222 18.88 -0.76 13.96
N ALA A 223 17.61 -0.59 14.35
CA ALA A 223 17.19 -0.34 15.73
C ALA A 223 17.10 -1.65 16.51
#